data_AF-A0AAD8J7I8-F1
#
_entry.id   AF-A0AAD8J7I8-F1
#
_cell.length_a   1.000
_cell.length_b   1.000
_cell.length_c   1.000
_cell.angle_alpha   90.00
_cell.angle_beta   90.00
_cell.angle_gamma   90.00
#
_symmetry.space_group_name_H-M   'P 1'
#
loop_
_entity.id
_entity.type
_entity.pdbx_description
1 polymer ?
#
loop_
_entity_poly.entity_id
_entity_poly.type
_entity_poly.pdbx_seq_one_letter_code
_entity_poly.pdbx_strand_id
1 'polypeptide(L)'
;MPRLLVLNRWSRTAENRPSSSKFVGVSDDFRKIETVSLTVTNMWFNFQKSMNKAGVDVEKLSYVEKVVKQLNTDLGDGSGLTKKAHMEEMMGPQPTEEITIHGPNQCKNKGSGLKRFVSQREKAIKEGNKRPRKCKFCSSSVHDARTCPQKNNSSTADKNNSSTADAEKNKSSTVDVTGEVEVDSGNED
;
A
#
# COMPACT_ATOMS: atom_id res chain seq x y z
N MET A 1 10.96 -20.98 -13.90
CA MET A 1 10.45 -19.61 -14.11
C MET A 1 10.65 -19.24 -15.56
N PRO A 2 9.59 -18.94 -16.34
CA PRO A 2 9.72 -18.51 -17.73
C PRO A 2 10.59 -17.25 -17.79
N ARG A 3 11.66 -17.27 -18.60
CA ARG A 3 12.64 -16.17 -18.68
C ARG A 3 12.01 -14.84 -19.10
N LEU A 4 10.89 -14.89 -19.82
CA LEU A 4 10.14 -13.72 -20.30
C LEU A 4 9.43 -12.91 -19.19
N LEU A 5 9.28 -13.48 -17.99
CA LEU A 5 8.66 -12.80 -16.85
C LEU A 5 9.67 -12.22 -15.86
N VAL A 6 10.96 -12.47 -16.08
CA VAL A 6 12.03 -11.94 -15.23
C VAL A 6 12.35 -10.53 -15.74
N LEU A 7 11.71 -9.54 -15.13
CA LEU A 7 12.03 -8.14 -15.38
C LEU A 7 13.52 -7.88 -15.08
N ASN A 8 14.19 -7.05 -15.88
CA ASN A 8 15.61 -6.73 -15.73
C ASN A 8 16.00 -6.25 -14.32
N ARG A 9 15.08 -5.66 -13.57
CA ARG A 9 15.29 -5.26 -12.17
C ARG A 9 15.59 -6.44 -11.22
N TRP A 10 15.16 -7.65 -11.58
CA TRP A 10 15.29 -8.86 -10.77
C TRP A 10 16.32 -9.85 -11.37
N SER A 11 17.08 -9.42 -12.38
CA SER A 11 18.18 -10.20 -12.93
C SER A 11 19.51 -9.80 -12.29
N ARG A 12 20.51 -10.69 -12.35
CA ARG A 12 21.87 -10.44 -11.86
C ARG A 12 22.58 -9.26 -12.55
N THR A 13 22.05 -8.77 -13.67
CA THR A 13 22.52 -7.60 -14.42
C THR A 13 21.70 -6.33 -14.16
N ALA A 14 20.84 -6.30 -13.14
CA ALA A 14 20.01 -5.14 -12.79
C ALA A 14 20.80 -3.85 -12.59
N GLU A 15 22.04 -3.95 -12.10
CA GLU A 15 22.92 -2.81 -11.81
C GLU A 15 23.78 -2.37 -13.01
N ASN A 16 23.70 -3.03 -14.16
CA ASN A 16 24.42 -2.61 -15.38
C ASN A 16 23.66 -1.58 -16.22
N ARG A 17 22.65 -0.89 -15.66
CA ARG A 17 22.14 0.33 -16.26
C ARG A 17 23.13 1.43 -15.91
N PRO A 18 23.91 1.98 -16.86
CA PRO A 18 24.72 3.13 -16.55
C PRO A 18 23.79 4.20 -15.97
N SER A 19 24.17 4.78 -14.82
CA SER A 19 23.43 5.88 -14.18
C SER A 19 23.21 7.09 -15.11
N SER A 20 23.74 7.06 -16.34
CA SER A 20 23.45 7.96 -17.44
C SER A 20 22.10 7.72 -18.11
N SER A 21 21.18 6.95 -17.50
CA SER A 21 19.76 7.07 -17.78
C SER A 21 19.36 8.53 -17.59
N LYS A 22 19.42 9.27 -18.70
CA LYS A 22 19.19 10.70 -18.82
C LYS A 22 18.06 11.11 -17.87
N PHE A 23 18.44 11.69 -16.74
CA PHE A 23 17.54 12.61 -16.07
C PHE A 23 17.54 13.83 -16.99
N VAL A 24 16.53 13.91 -17.85
CA VAL A 24 16.47 14.85 -18.99
C VAL A 24 16.49 16.33 -18.54
N GLY A 25 16.44 16.63 -17.23
CA GLY A 25 16.50 18.00 -16.70
C GLY A 25 17.82 18.45 -16.04
N VAL A 26 18.59 17.55 -15.41
CA VAL A 26 19.67 17.98 -14.47
C VAL A 26 20.88 18.60 -15.17
N SER A 27 21.16 18.18 -16.41
CA SER A 27 22.35 18.65 -17.14
C SER A 27 22.24 20.10 -17.60
N ASP A 28 21.06 20.55 -18.01
CA ASP A 28 20.86 21.93 -18.47
C ASP A 28 20.76 22.90 -17.29
N ASP A 29 20.19 22.46 -16.18
CA ASP A 29 20.09 23.28 -14.96
C ASP A 29 21.48 23.56 -14.37
N PHE A 30 22.39 22.60 -14.38
CA PHE A 30 23.76 22.80 -13.93
C PHE A 30 24.52 23.85 -14.77
N ARG A 31 24.40 23.78 -16.10
CA ARG A 31 25.04 24.76 -17.00
C ARG A 31 24.47 26.16 -16.80
N LYS A 32 23.15 26.27 -16.58
CA LYS A 32 22.51 27.56 -16.25
C LYS A 32 23.06 28.11 -14.93
N ILE A 33 23.17 27.30 -13.89
CA ILE A 33 23.72 27.72 -12.58
C ILE A 33 25.16 28.25 -12.73
N GLU A 34 26.00 27.57 -13.51
CA GLU A 34 27.38 28.02 -13.77
C GLU A 34 27.41 29.37 -14.50
N THR A 35 26.57 29.54 -15.54
CA THR A 35 26.47 30.82 -16.26
C THR A 35 25.97 31.95 -15.35
N VAL A 36 24.96 31.69 -14.51
CA VAL A 36 24.44 32.67 -13.56
C VAL A 36 25.54 33.06 -12.56
N SER A 37 26.26 32.10 -12.00
CA SER A 37 27.38 32.35 -11.07
C SER A 37 28.46 33.25 -11.69
N LEU A 38 28.86 32.97 -12.94
CA LEU A 38 29.83 33.80 -13.67
C LEU A 38 29.31 35.22 -13.90
N THR A 39 28.03 35.36 -14.28
CA THR A 39 27.43 36.69 -14.51
C THR A 39 27.36 37.53 -13.24
N VAL A 40 26.96 36.93 -12.10
CA VAL A 40 26.92 37.59 -10.79
C VAL A 40 28.31 38.06 -10.39
N THR A 41 29.31 37.19 -10.54
CA THR A 41 30.70 37.51 -10.23
C THR A 41 31.22 38.68 -11.08
N ASN A 42 30.96 38.66 -12.39
CA ASN A 42 31.34 39.75 -13.29
C ASN A 42 30.62 41.06 -12.97
N MET A 43 29.33 41.02 -12.62
CA MET A 43 28.58 42.21 -12.21
C MET A 43 29.16 42.82 -10.94
N TRP A 44 29.48 41.99 -9.95
CA TRP A 44 30.13 42.43 -8.71
C TRP A 44 31.47 43.13 -8.98
N PHE A 45 32.34 42.54 -9.80
CA PHE A 45 33.62 43.15 -10.17
C PHE A 45 33.45 44.48 -10.90
N ASN A 46 32.48 44.59 -11.81
CA ASN A 46 32.20 45.85 -12.51
C ASN A 46 31.67 46.94 -11.57
N PHE A 47 30.83 46.57 -10.61
CA PHE A 47 30.36 47.48 -9.57
C PHE A 47 31.51 47.95 -8.68
N GLN A 48 32.35 47.04 -8.19
CA GLN A 48 33.53 47.37 -7.40
C GLN A 48 34.51 48.27 -8.18
N LYS A 49 34.71 48.02 -9.48
CA LYS A 49 35.50 48.89 -10.36
C LYS A 49 34.91 50.30 -10.44
N SER A 50 33.59 50.43 -10.47
CA SER A 50 32.91 51.73 -10.45
C SER A 50 33.12 52.46 -9.12
N MET A 51 33.06 51.75 -7.99
CA MET A 51 33.38 52.29 -6.66
C MET A 51 34.84 52.76 -6.57
N ASN A 52 35.79 51.96 -7.07
CA ASN A 52 37.21 52.33 -7.10
C ASN A 52 37.49 53.57 -7.97
N LYS A 53 36.74 53.74 -9.08
CA LYS A 53 36.83 54.95 -9.93
C LYS A 53 36.26 56.20 -9.26
N ALA A 54 35.21 56.05 -8.44
CA ALA A 54 34.66 57.15 -7.65
C ALA A 54 35.63 57.55 -6.52
N GLY A 55 36.31 56.58 -5.90
CA GLY A 55 37.30 56.85 -4.86
C GLY A 55 36.66 57.54 -3.66
N VAL A 56 37.20 58.70 -3.27
CA VAL A 56 36.69 59.55 -2.17
C VAL A 56 35.91 60.78 -2.68
N ASP A 57 35.64 60.85 -3.98
CA ASP A 57 34.90 61.95 -4.60
C ASP A 57 33.40 61.83 -4.28
N VAL A 58 32.92 62.74 -3.42
CA VAL A 58 31.55 62.75 -2.92
C VAL A 58 30.52 62.91 -4.04
N GLU A 59 30.81 63.72 -5.07
CA GLU A 59 29.88 63.92 -6.17
C GLU A 59 29.73 62.64 -6.99
N LYS A 60 30.85 61.97 -7.30
CA LYS A 60 30.82 60.68 -8.00
C LYS A 60 30.15 59.58 -7.18
N LEU A 61 30.38 59.54 -5.86
CA LEU A 61 29.72 58.60 -4.96
C LEU A 61 28.20 58.84 -4.93
N SER A 62 27.76 60.09 -4.84
CA SER A 62 26.34 60.44 -4.87
C SER A 62 25.67 60.04 -6.19
N TYR A 63 26.40 60.14 -7.31
CA TYR A 63 25.93 59.66 -8.60
C TYR A 63 25.76 58.14 -8.62
N VAL A 64 26.76 57.39 -8.15
CA VAL A 64 26.69 55.92 -8.06
C VAL A 64 25.53 55.50 -7.16
N GLU A 65 25.36 56.16 -6.00
CA GLU A 65 24.26 55.89 -5.08
C GLU A 65 22.89 56.13 -5.74
N LYS A 66 22.74 57.23 -6.48
CA LYS A 66 21.50 57.54 -7.21
C LYS A 66 21.17 56.46 -8.23
N VAL A 67 22.16 56.02 -9.02
CA VAL A 67 21.98 54.96 -10.02
C VAL A 67 21.61 53.63 -9.36
N VAL A 68 22.27 53.25 -8.26
CA VAL A 68 21.96 52.01 -7.52
C VAL A 68 20.54 52.05 -6.95
N LYS A 69 20.12 53.17 -6.36
CA LYS A 69 18.74 53.35 -5.86
C LYS A 69 17.71 53.22 -6.98
N GLN A 70 18.00 53.79 -8.15
CA GLN A 70 17.14 53.65 -9.32
C GLN A 70 17.06 52.19 -9.77
N LEU A 71 18.19 51.50 -9.90
CA LEU A 71 18.21 50.07 -10.25
C LEU A 71 17.40 49.21 -9.29
N ASN A 72 17.52 49.45 -7.98
CA ASN A 72 16.71 48.72 -6.98
C ASN A 72 15.21 48.97 -7.15
N THR A 73 14.83 50.18 -7.58
CA THR A 73 13.43 50.51 -7.86
C THR A 73 12.94 49.83 -9.14
N ASP A 74 13.76 49.84 -10.19
CA ASP A 74 13.45 49.26 -11.49
C ASP A 74 13.37 47.72 -11.44
N LEU A 75 14.21 47.07 -10.62
CA LEU A 75 14.18 45.62 -10.39
C LEU A 75 13.03 45.18 -9.46
N GLY A 76 12.44 46.12 -8.72
CA GLY A 76 11.41 45.89 -7.72
C GLY A 76 11.95 45.26 -6.43
N ASP A 77 11.23 45.47 -5.32
CA ASP A 77 11.44 44.66 -4.13
C ASP A 77 11.02 43.23 -4.46
N GLY A 78 11.93 42.26 -4.32
CA GLY A 78 11.63 40.82 -4.42
C GLY A 78 10.60 40.29 -3.39
N SER A 79 9.86 41.19 -2.75
CA SER A 79 8.79 40.96 -1.76
C SER A 79 7.49 40.40 -2.36
N GLY A 80 7.39 40.29 -3.70
CA GLY A 80 6.20 39.78 -4.38
C GLY A 80 6.00 38.26 -4.34
N LEU A 81 7.01 37.48 -3.95
CA LEU A 81 6.89 36.03 -3.91
C LEU A 81 6.30 35.57 -2.58
N THR A 82 5.02 35.90 -2.36
CA THR A 82 4.25 35.19 -1.32
C THR A 82 4.43 33.69 -1.56
N LYS A 83 4.47 32.87 -0.49
CA LYS A 83 4.60 31.40 -0.64
C LYS A 83 3.59 30.85 -1.65
N LYS A 84 2.39 31.46 -1.71
CA LYS A 84 1.36 31.16 -2.69
C LYS A 84 1.79 31.48 -4.12
N ALA A 85 2.27 32.69 -4.39
CA ALA A 85 2.76 33.09 -5.72
C ALA A 85 3.92 32.22 -6.20
N HIS A 86 4.86 31.87 -5.31
CA HIS A 86 5.97 30.99 -5.67
C HIS A 86 5.51 29.55 -5.98
N MET A 87 4.55 29.03 -5.21
CA MET A 87 3.95 27.72 -5.49
C MET A 87 3.15 27.72 -6.80
N GLU A 88 2.48 28.83 -7.11
CA GLU A 88 1.74 29.01 -8.37
C GLU A 88 2.67 29.07 -9.59
N GLU A 89 3.81 29.73 -9.49
CA GLU A 89 4.83 29.73 -10.54
C GLU A 89 5.42 28.32 -10.75
N MET A 90 5.67 27.57 -9.68
CA MET A 90 6.29 26.26 -9.75
C MET A 90 5.32 25.14 -10.17
N MET A 91 4.09 25.18 -9.68
CA MET A 91 3.11 24.08 -9.80
C MET A 91 1.87 24.47 -10.62
N GLY A 92 1.73 25.73 -11.00
CA GLY A 92 0.56 26.30 -11.65
C GLY A 92 -0.49 26.83 -10.65
N PRO A 93 -1.54 27.53 -11.13
CA PRO A 93 -2.61 28.06 -10.29
C PRO A 93 -3.25 26.96 -9.45
N GLN A 94 -3.28 27.15 -8.14
CA GLN A 94 -3.98 26.21 -7.27
C GLN A 94 -5.49 26.38 -7.49
N PRO A 95 -6.25 25.29 -7.67
CA PRO A 95 -7.71 25.38 -7.77
C PRO A 95 -8.31 26.02 -6.52
N THR A 96 -9.26 26.94 -6.73
CA THR A 96 -9.95 27.68 -5.68
C THR A 96 -11.10 26.91 -5.05
N GLU A 97 -11.49 25.79 -5.66
CA GLU A 97 -12.59 24.93 -5.20
C GLU A 97 -12.11 23.94 -4.13
N GLU A 98 -13.02 23.53 -3.24
CA GLU A 98 -12.74 22.54 -2.21
C GLU A 98 -12.47 21.16 -2.84
N ILE A 99 -11.21 20.74 -2.85
CA ILE A 99 -10.82 19.43 -3.38
C ILE A 99 -11.03 18.37 -2.29
N THR A 100 -11.99 17.47 -2.51
CA THR A 100 -12.11 16.26 -1.69
C THR A 100 -11.08 15.23 -2.13
N ILE A 101 -10.00 15.06 -1.36
CA ILE A 101 -8.98 14.03 -1.62
C ILE A 101 -9.44 12.72 -0.98
N HIS A 102 -9.84 11.76 -1.79
CA HIS A 102 -10.08 10.39 -1.32
C HIS A 102 -8.75 9.67 -1.10
N GLY A 103 -8.65 8.93 0.01
CA GLY A 103 -7.55 8.00 0.23
C GLY A 103 -7.48 6.96 -0.89
N PRO A 104 -6.29 6.38 -1.17
CA PRO A 104 -6.18 5.33 -2.15
C PRO A 104 -7.07 4.16 -1.76
N ASN A 105 -7.71 3.54 -2.76
CA ASN A 105 -8.43 2.28 -2.54
C ASN A 105 -7.49 1.28 -1.86
N GLN A 106 -7.92 0.67 -0.76
CA GLN A 106 -7.13 -0.34 -0.08
C GLN A 106 -6.87 -1.52 -1.03
N CYS A 107 -5.66 -1.57 -1.57
CA CYS A 107 -5.23 -2.66 -2.43
C CYS A 107 -4.90 -3.88 -1.58
N LYS A 108 -5.51 -5.02 -1.89
CA LYS A 108 -5.17 -6.32 -1.29
C LYS A 108 -3.77 -6.73 -1.74
N ASN A 109 -2.77 -6.39 -0.94
CA ASN A 109 -1.38 -6.77 -1.18
C ASN A 109 -1.12 -8.23 -0.76
N LYS A 110 0.05 -8.76 -1.13
CA LYS A 110 0.50 -10.09 -0.70
C LYS A 110 0.63 -10.10 0.83
N GLY A 111 -0.23 -10.88 1.50
CA GLY A 111 -0.27 -10.93 2.98
C GLY A 111 -1.50 -10.28 3.60
N SER A 112 -2.37 -9.63 2.83
CA SER A 112 -3.62 -8.98 3.28
C SER A 112 -4.73 -9.93 3.81
N GLY A 113 -4.38 -11.13 4.26
CA GLY A 113 -5.32 -12.01 4.98
C GLY A 113 -6.33 -12.79 4.14
N LEU A 114 -6.31 -12.69 2.79
CA LEU A 114 -7.11 -13.60 1.98
C LEU A 114 -6.58 -15.03 2.15
N LYS A 115 -7.48 -16.00 2.41
CA LYS A 115 -7.20 -17.43 2.70
C LYS A 115 -5.93 -17.90 1.99
N ARG A 116 -4.87 -18.14 2.77
CA ARG A 116 -3.59 -18.67 2.30
C ARG A 116 -3.83 -19.84 1.35
N PHE A 117 -3.17 -19.84 0.19
CA PHE A 117 -3.14 -21.02 -0.68
C PHE A 117 -2.56 -22.20 0.09
N VAL A 118 -3.41 -23.20 0.34
CA VAL A 118 -3.02 -24.41 1.08
C VAL A 118 -2.19 -25.30 0.17
N SER A 119 -0.96 -25.61 0.59
CA SER A 119 -0.05 -26.46 -0.20
C SER A 119 -0.56 -27.90 -0.32
N GLN A 120 -0.10 -28.66 -1.32
CA GLN A 120 -0.45 -30.08 -1.43
C GLN A 120 -0.05 -30.87 -0.18
N ARG A 121 1.10 -30.53 0.42
CA ARG A 121 1.56 -31.09 1.70
C ARG A 121 0.57 -30.80 2.83
N GLU A 122 0.13 -29.54 2.97
CA GLU A 122 -0.85 -29.15 3.99
C GLU A 122 -2.22 -29.81 3.77
N LYS A 123 -2.63 -30.00 2.50
CA LYS A 123 -3.84 -30.76 2.17
C LYS A 123 -3.70 -32.23 2.58
N ALA A 124 -2.58 -32.86 2.28
CA ALA A 124 -2.31 -34.26 2.63
C ALA A 124 -2.25 -34.46 4.16
N ILE A 125 -1.63 -33.55 4.91
CA ILE A 125 -1.61 -33.59 6.38
C ILE A 125 -3.05 -33.47 6.93
N LYS A 126 -3.84 -32.52 6.42
CA LYS A 126 -5.25 -32.37 6.83
C LYS A 126 -6.07 -33.61 6.51
N GLU A 127 -5.85 -34.24 5.37
CA GLU A 127 -6.56 -35.47 4.98
C GLU A 127 -6.12 -36.66 5.85
N GLY A 128 -4.82 -36.80 6.11
CA GLY A 128 -4.26 -37.85 6.96
C GLY A 128 -4.70 -37.74 8.43
N ASN A 129 -4.98 -36.53 8.91
CA ASN A 129 -5.51 -36.31 10.26
C ASN A 129 -7.02 -36.63 10.38
N LYS A 130 -7.72 -36.94 9.28
CA LYS A 130 -9.12 -37.34 9.37
C LYS A 130 -9.21 -38.76 9.91
N ARG A 131 -10.17 -38.97 10.82
CA ARG A 131 -10.45 -40.31 11.35
C ARG A 131 -10.84 -41.25 10.20
N PRO A 132 -10.31 -42.48 10.15
CA PRO A 132 -10.70 -43.43 9.13
C PRO A 132 -12.20 -43.71 9.23
N ARG A 133 -12.87 -43.83 8.08
CA ARG A 133 -14.29 -44.19 8.03
C ARG A 133 -14.44 -45.60 8.60
N LYS A 134 -15.35 -45.75 9.56
CA LYS A 134 -15.70 -47.03 10.16
C LYS A 134 -17.04 -47.51 9.62
N CYS A 135 -17.18 -48.82 9.45
CA CYS A 135 -18.43 -49.48 9.12
C CYS A 135 -19.49 -49.15 10.19
N LYS A 136 -20.68 -48.73 9.76
CA LYS A 136 -21.77 -48.39 10.70
C LYS A 136 -22.30 -49.59 11.49
N PHE A 137 -22.16 -50.81 10.96
CA PHE A 137 -22.69 -52.03 11.59
C PHE A 137 -21.73 -52.67 12.59
N CYS A 138 -20.44 -52.77 12.26
CA CYS A 138 -19.46 -53.47 13.09
C CYS A 138 -18.24 -52.62 13.50
N SER A 139 -18.25 -51.32 13.18
CA SER A 139 -17.18 -50.36 13.53
C SER A 139 -15.78 -50.66 12.99
N SER A 140 -15.62 -51.67 12.13
CA SER A 140 -14.37 -51.97 11.44
C SER A 140 -14.01 -50.87 10.44
N SER A 141 -12.72 -50.54 10.31
CA SER A 141 -12.21 -49.58 9.32
C SER A 141 -11.81 -50.23 7.99
N VAL A 142 -11.96 -51.55 7.85
CA VAL A 142 -11.49 -52.30 6.67
C VAL A 142 -12.54 -52.33 5.55
N HIS A 143 -13.81 -52.11 5.87
CA HIS A 143 -14.92 -52.14 4.91
C HIS A 143 -15.99 -51.10 5.24
N ASP A 144 -16.90 -50.86 4.29
CA ASP A 144 -18.04 -49.95 4.46
C ASP A 144 -19.31 -50.74 4.84
N ALA A 145 -20.34 -50.05 5.34
CA ALA A 145 -21.60 -50.65 5.76
C ALA A 145 -22.31 -51.46 4.65
N ARG A 146 -22.01 -51.17 3.38
CA ARG A 146 -22.55 -51.87 2.21
C ARG A 146 -21.89 -53.24 1.95
N THR A 147 -20.63 -53.39 2.34
CA THR A 147 -19.84 -54.62 2.17
C THR A 147 -19.58 -55.31 3.51
N CYS A 148 -20.40 -54.99 4.52
CA CYS A 148 -20.22 -55.54 5.85
C CYS A 148 -20.59 -57.03 5.92
N PRO A 149 -19.66 -57.92 6.33
CA PRO A 149 -19.90 -59.35 6.44
C PRO A 149 -20.82 -59.73 7.63
N GLN A 150 -21.18 -58.77 8.49
CA GLN A 150 -22.20 -59.00 9.52
C GLN A 150 -23.60 -58.70 8.99
N LYS A 151 -23.71 -57.85 7.97
CA LYS A 151 -24.99 -57.46 7.36
C LYS A 151 -25.52 -58.52 6.40
N ASN A 152 -24.64 -59.16 5.62
CA ASN A 152 -25.02 -60.27 4.74
C ASN A 152 -25.32 -61.56 5.52
N ASN A 153 -24.72 -61.74 6.71
CA ASN A 153 -24.99 -62.88 7.58
C ASN A 153 -26.29 -62.75 8.38
N SER A 154 -26.76 -61.51 8.64
CA SER A 154 -28.07 -61.26 9.28
C SER A 154 -29.24 -61.38 8.30
N SER A 155 -29.02 -61.26 6.99
CA SER A 155 -30.08 -61.41 5.97
C SER A 155 -30.51 -62.86 5.69
N THR A 156 -29.85 -63.86 6.29
CA THR A 156 -30.19 -65.29 6.13
C THR A 156 -30.72 -65.95 7.41
N ALA A 157 -30.94 -65.21 8.51
CA ALA A 157 -31.29 -65.80 9.81
C ALA A 157 -32.66 -65.44 10.41
N ASP A 158 -33.44 -64.50 9.83
CA ASP A 158 -34.72 -64.08 10.43
C ASP A 158 -35.95 -64.39 9.55
N LYS A 159 -36.32 -65.68 9.52
CA LYS A 159 -37.72 -66.11 9.46
C LYS A 159 -37.94 -67.08 10.60
N ASN A 160 -38.49 -66.62 11.72
CA ASN A 160 -39.66 -67.21 12.41
C ASN A 160 -39.78 -66.75 13.88
N ASN A 161 -40.92 -66.07 14.13
CA ASN A 161 -41.69 -65.92 15.36
C ASN A 161 -41.02 -65.37 16.64
N SER A 162 -41.42 -64.18 17.09
CA SER A 162 -42.70 -63.83 17.77
C SER A 162 -42.71 -64.28 19.23
N SER A 163 -42.80 -63.31 20.16
CA SER A 163 -43.89 -63.18 21.15
C SER A 163 -43.46 -62.28 22.31
N THR A 164 -44.34 -61.31 22.66
CA THR A 164 -44.60 -60.73 24.01
C THR A 164 -43.45 -60.00 24.73
N ALA A 165 -43.64 -58.97 25.56
CA ALA A 165 -44.69 -58.02 25.88
C ALA A 165 -44.03 -56.96 26.80
N ASP A 166 -44.65 -55.78 26.85
CA ASP A 166 -44.68 -54.81 27.96
C ASP A 166 -43.45 -54.05 28.50
N ALA A 167 -43.75 -52.77 28.82
CA ALA A 167 -43.16 -51.89 29.84
C ALA A 167 -41.69 -51.44 29.61
N GLU A 168 -41.22 -50.22 29.88
CA GLU A 168 -41.67 -49.00 30.52
C GLU A 168 -40.66 -47.91 30.03
N LYS A 169 -41.12 -46.75 29.57
CA LYS A 169 -41.17 -45.48 30.32
C LYS A 169 -39.80 -44.79 30.59
N ASN A 170 -39.84 -43.48 30.31
CA ASN A 170 -39.02 -42.35 30.80
C ASN A 170 -37.92 -41.86 29.83
N LYS A 171 -38.12 -40.70 29.19
CA LYS A 171 -37.91 -39.32 29.71
C LYS A 171 -36.40 -39.01 29.72
N SER A 172 -35.86 -38.02 29.03
CA SER A 172 -36.27 -36.62 29.03
C SER A 172 -35.72 -35.89 27.82
N SER A 173 -36.56 -35.04 27.24
CA SER A 173 -36.15 -33.83 26.51
C SER A 173 -35.34 -32.90 27.42
N THR A 174 -34.41 -32.15 26.83
CA THR A 174 -34.29 -30.70 27.05
C THR A 174 -33.73 -30.06 25.79
N VAL A 175 -34.59 -29.28 25.17
CA VAL A 175 -34.33 -28.20 24.22
C VAL A 175 -34.41 -26.91 25.02
N ASP A 176 -33.46 -26.01 24.83
CA ASP A 176 -33.52 -24.56 25.12
C ASP A 176 -32.42 -23.97 24.20
N VAL A 177 -32.61 -23.13 23.18
CA VAL A 177 -33.55 -22.06 22.80
C VAL A 177 -33.50 -20.82 23.68
N THR A 178 -33.26 -19.70 22.98
CA THR A 178 -33.24 -18.28 23.39
C THR A 178 -31.96 -17.77 24.06
N GLY A 179 -31.47 -16.56 23.79
CA GLY A 179 -32.04 -15.46 23.02
C GLY A 179 -31.06 -14.27 23.01
N GLU A 180 -31.20 -13.46 21.97
CA GLU A 180 -30.54 -12.17 21.74
C GLU A 180 -31.03 -11.12 22.75
N VAL A 181 -30.16 -10.18 23.14
CA VAL A 181 -30.59 -8.81 23.51
C VAL A 181 -29.47 -7.83 23.13
N GLU A 182 -29.78 -6.91 22.21
CA GLU A 182 -29.09 -5.64 21.97
C GLU A 182 -29.38 -4.65 23.09
N VAL A 183 -28.41 -3.81 23.46
CA VAL A 183 -28.72 -2.51 24.09
C VAL A 183 -27.71 -1.46 23.60
N ASP A 184 -28.26 -0.45 22.91
CA ASP A 184 -27.66 0.85 22.56
C ASP A 184 -28.12 1.91 23.58
N SER A 185 -27.21 2.81 23.96
CA SER A 185 -27.41 4.13 24.60
C SER A 185 -26.07 4.59 25.20
N GLY A 186 -25.65 5.85 25.18
CA GLY A 186 -26.29 7.09 24.79
C GLY A 186 -25.27 8.24 24.81
N ASN A 187 -25.72 9.34 24.24
CA ASN A 187 -25.07 10.64 24.08
C ASN A 187 -25.31 11.51 25.34
N GLU A 188 -24.41 12.43 25.70
CA GLU A 188 -24.73 13.60 26.55
C GLU A 188 -23.69 14.73 26.36
N ASP A 189 -24.24 15.89 25.96
CA ASP A 189 -23.87 17.33 26.11
C ASP A 189 -22.43 17.86 25.92
#